data_AF-X1UUU9-F1
#
_entry.id   AF-X1UUU9-F1
#
_cell.length_a   1.000
_cell.length_b   1.000
_cell.length_c   1.000
_cell.angle_alpha   90.00
_cell.angle_beta   90.00
_cell.angle_gamma   90.00
#
_symmetry.space_group_name_H-M   'P 1'
#
loop_
_entity.id
_entity.type
_entity.pdbx_description
1 polymer ?
#
loop_
_entity_poly.entity_id
_entity_poly.type
_entity_poly.pdbx_seq_one_letter_code
_entity_poly.pdbx_strand_id
1 'polypeptide(L)'
;NSFVIKDLEFHLTIAKATHNPFMYGLMKIIGEMLYKETQRIIGRSRYTKENTIENTRNLVQAIKQRDAEKAKELMGEHIRDVKVSLE
;
A
#
# COMPACT_ATOMS: atom_id res chain seq x y z
N ASN A 1 -8.28 -12.63 4.59
CA ASN A 1 -6.94 -12.90 4.01
C ASN A 1 -5.89 -11.98 4.69
N SER A 2 -4.87 -12.54 5.34
CA SER A 2 -3.89 -11.81 6.19
C SER A 2 -3.06 -10.77 5.42
N PHE A 3 -2.72 -11.05 4.15
CA PHE A 3 -1.87 -10.17 3.35
C PHE A 3 -2.47 -8.77 3.14
N VAL A 4 -3.74 -8.71 2.78
CA VAL A 4 -4.48 -7.46 2.52
C VAL A 4 -4.60 -6.59 3.76
N ILE A 5 -4.81 -7.24 4.93
CA ILE A 5 -4.84 -6.54 6.22
C ILE A 5 -3.49 -5.88 6.48
N LYS A 6 -2.39 -6.60 6.20
CA LYS A 6 -1.03 -6.07 6.39
C LYS A 6 -0.69 -4.96 5.40
N ASP A 7 -1.15 -5.04 4.15
CA ASP A 7 -1.00 -3.94 3.19
C ASP A 7 -1.75 -2.68 3.65
N LEU A 8 -2.98 -2.84 4.14
CA LEU A 8 -3.74 -1.72 4.72
C LEU A 8 -3.05 -1.11 5.95
N GLU A 9 -2.57 -1.92 6.88
CA GLU A 9 -1.80 -1.46 8.04
C GLU A 9 -0.55 -0.69 7.63
N PHE A 10 0.10 -1.11 6.53
CA PHE A 10 1.25 -0.43 5.97
C PHE A 10 0.90 0.98 5.47
N HIS A 11 -0.14 1.15 4.65
CA HIS A 11 -0.59 2.47 4.19
C HIS A 11 -0.98 3.39 5.35
N LEU A 12 -1.71 2.86 6.34
CA LEU A 12 -2.10 3.61 7.54
C LEU A 12 -0.89 4.07 8.35
N THR A 13 0.15 3.24 8.44
CA THR A 13 1.38 3.57 9.14
C THR A 13 2.13 4.71 8.45
N ILE A 14 2.24 4.68 7.12
CA ILE A 14 2.83 5.78 6.34
C ILE A 14 2.02 7.07 6.55
N ALA A 15 0.70 7.01 6.41
CA ALA A 15 -0.17 8.17 6.60
C ALA A 15 -0.01 8.76 8.02
N LYS A 16 0.07 7.92 9.05
CA LYS A 16 0.32 8.36 10.44
C LYS A 16 1.69 9.01 10.60
N ALA A 17 2.72 8.50 9.92
CA ALA A 17 4.08 9.03 9.96
C ALA A 17 4.22 10.41 9.31
N THR A 18 3.26 10.85 8.51
CA THR A 18 3.23 12.23 7.97
C THR A 18 2.93 13.28 9.04
N HIS A 19 2.50 12.87 10.25
CA HIS A 19 2.01 13.76 11.31
C HIS A 19 0.89 14.71 10.85
N ASN A 20 0.17 14.33 9.80
CA ASN A 20 -0.98 15.06 9.28
C ASN A 20 -2.27 14.29 9.65
N PRO A 21 -3.05 14.76 10.65
CA PRO A 21 -4.28 14.09 11.09
C PRO A 21 -5.33 13.96 9.98
N PHE A 22 -5.36 14.92 9.03
CA PHE A 22 -6.26 14.86 7.89
C PHE A 22 -5.90 13.70 6.96
N MET A 23 -4.61 13.53 6.63
CA MET A 23 -4.18 12.40 5.80
C MET A 23 -4.42 11.06 6.48
N TYR A 24 -4.18 10.96 7.78
CA TYR A 24 -4.46 9.74 8.52
C TYR A 24 -5.96 9.40 8.53
N GLY A 25 -6.82 10.40 8.75
CA GLY A 25 -8.28 10.23 8.69
C GLY A 25 -8.76 9.81 7.30
N LEU A 26 -8.27 10.47 6.26
CA LEU A 26 -8.60 10.15 4.87
C LEU A 26 -8.17 8.71 4.50
N MET A 27 -6.96 8.30 4.92
CA MET A 27 -6.46 6.96 4.65
C MET A 27 -7.27 5.87 5.35
N LYS A 28 -7.84 6.13 6.54
CA LYS A 28 -8.77 5.19 7.18
C LYS A 28 -10.01 4.93 6.33
N ILE A 29 -10.63 6.00 5.83
CA ILE A 29 -11.84 5.91 5.01
C ILE A 29 -11.54 5.15 3.71
N ILE A 30 -10.48 5.55 2.99
CA ILE A 30 -10.05 4.89 1.75
C ILE A 30 -9.70 3.43 2.02
N GLY A 31 -8.97 3.17 3.10
CA GLY A 31 -8.53 1.85 3.49
C GLY A 31 -9.68 0.87 3.77
N GLU A 32 -10.74 1.32 4.44
CA GLU A 32 -11.95 0.52 4.65
C GLU A 32 -12.67 0.18 3.34
N MET A 33 -12.72 1.13 2.40
CA MET A 33 -13.28 0.88 1.07
C MET A 33 -12.45 -0.14 0.29
N LEU A 34 -11.13 0.05 0.25
CA LEU A 34 -10.21 -0.86 -0.44
C LEU A 34 -10.23 -2.25 0.16
N TYR A 35 -10.29 -2.39 1.48
CA TYR A 35 -10.34 -3.67 2.16
C TYR A 35 -11.55 -4.50 1.74
N LYS A 36 -12.74 -3.89 1.62
CA LYS A 36 -13.96 -4.59 1.21
C LYS A 36 -13.86 -5.13 -0.21
N GLU A 37 -13.27 -4.37 -1.13
CA GLU A 37 -13.11 -4.78 -2.53
C GLU A 37 -11.97 -5.79 -2.71
N THR A 38 -10.81 -5.55 -2.11
CA THR A 38 -9.63 -6.41 -2.26
C THR A 38 -9.77 -7.76 -1.53
N GLN A 39 -10.51 -7.85 -0.41
CA GLN A 39 -10.83 -9.15 0.21
C GLN A 39 -11.64 -10.07 -0.72
N ARG A 40 -12.47 -9.50 -1.60
CA ARG A 40 -13.29 -10.28 -2.55
C ARG A 40 -12.46 -10.82 -3.72
N ILE A 41 -11.34 -10.18 -4.03
CA ILE A 41 -10.58 -10.40 -5.27
C ILE A 41 -9.27 -11.17 -5.02
N ILE A 42 -8.66 -11.04 -3.83
CA ILE A 42 -7.33 -11.61 -3.54
C ILE A 42 -7.44 -13.11 -3.19
N GLY A 43 -7.64 -13.89 -4.26
CA GLY A 43 -7.46 -15.33 -4.34
C GLY A 43 -6.29 -15.76 -5.24
N ARG A 44 -5.39 -14.86 -5.68
CA ARG A 44 -4.37 -15.17 -6.72
C ARG A 44 -2.90 -14.88 -6.38
N SER A 45 -2.07 -15.70 -7.07
CA SER A 45 -0.63 -15.68 -7.38
C SER A 45 0.39 -15.31 -6.29
N ARG A 46 1.30 -16.24 -5.99
CA ARG A 46 2.51 -16.02 -5.15
C ARG A 46 3.41 -14.92 -5.72
N TYR A 47 3.51 -14.82 -7.04
CA TYR A 47 4.36 -13.85 -7.74
C TYR A 47 3.95 -12.40 -7.45
N THR A 48 2.65 -12.10 -7.50
CA THR A 48 2.13 -10.76 -7.23
C THR A 48 2.43 -10.32 -5.79
N LYS A 49 2.37 -11.26 -4.83
CA LYS A 49 2.70 -10.98 -3.42
C LYS A 49 4.19 -10.71 -3.23
N GLU A 50 5.06 -11.46 -3.88
CA GLU A 50 6.51 -11.26 -3.80
C GLU A 50 6.91 -9.90 -4.36
N ASN A 51 6.38 -9.52 -5.53
CA ASN A 51 6.60 -8.20 -6.13
C ASN A 51 6.10 -7.05 -5.23
N THR A 52 4.89 -7.17 -4.66
CA THR A 52 4.38 -6.20 -3.69
C THR A 52 5.29 -6.06 -2.47
N ILE A 53 5.79 -7.18 -1.92
CA ILE A 53 6.70 -7.14 -0.77
C ILE A 53 8.02 -6.44 -1.14
N GLU A 54 8.54 -6.65 -2.34
CA GLU A 54 9.74 -5.97 -2.81
C GLU A 54 9.52 -4.46 -2.98
N ASN A 55 8.45 -4.05 -3.65
CA ASN A 55 8.10 -2.65 -3.84
C ASN A 55 7.88 -1.92 -2.50
N THR A 56 7.17 -2.53 -1.56
CA THR A 56 6.97 -1.94 -0.22
C THR A 56 8.28 -1.81 0.56
N ARG A 57 9.25 -2.73 0.42
CA ARG A 57 10.59 -2.58 1.01
C ARG A 57 11.34 -1.39 0.41
N ASN A 58 11.34 -1.26 -0.92
CA ASN A 58 12.00 -0.14 -1.61
C ASN A 58 11.37 1.19 -1.18
N LEU A 59 10.04 1.23 -1.05
CA LEU A 59 9.31 2.40 -0.58
C LEU A 59 9.73 2.81 0.84
N VAL A 60 9.85 1.84 1.76
CA VAL A 60 10.32 2.10 3.13
C VAL A 60 11.74 2.68 3.12
N GLN A 61 12.63 2.18 2.24
CA GLN A 61 13.98 2.73 2.13
C GLN A 61 13.97 4.17 1.61
N ALA A 62 13.17 4.47 0.59
CA ALA A 62 13.02 5.85 0.08
C ALA A 62 12.50 6.79 1.18
N ILE A 63 11.49 6.37 1.96
CA ILE A 63 10.98 7.13 3.10
C ILE A 63 12.07 7.36 4.16
N LYS A 64 12.85 6.33 4.50
CA LYS A 64 13.96 6.45 5.47
C LYS A 64 15.05 7.40 5.00
N GLN A 65 15.34 7.40 3.70
CA GLN A 65 16.30 8.30 3.06
C GLN A 65 15.73 9.72 2.85
N ARG A 66 14.46 9.95 3.19
CA ARG A 66 13.72 11.21 2.98
C ARG A 66 13.59 11.60 1.49
N ASP A 67 13.63 10.61 0.60
CA ASP A 67 13.39 10.83 -0.83
C ASP A 67 11.89 10.72 -1.12
N ALA A 68 11.20 11.86 -1.02
CA ALA A 68 9.76 11.94 -1.19
C ALA A 68 9.30 11.63 -2.62
N GLU A 69 10.06 12.03 -3.64
CA GLU A 69 9.71 11.78 -5.03
C GLU A 69 9.84 10.29 -5.36
N LYS A 70 10.91 9.64 -4.89
CA LYS A 70 11.05 8.19 -5.09
C LYS A 70 9.99 7.41 -4.33
N ALA A 71 9.66 7.83 -3.11
CA ALA A 71 8.58 7.22 -2.34
C ALA A 71 7.22 7.35 -3.06
N LYS A 72 6.94 8.51 -3.65
CA LYS A 72 5.73 8.74 -4.44
C LYS A 72 5.66 7.85 -5.68
N GLU A 73 6.76 7.74 -6.42
CA GLU A 73 6.87 6.87 -7.60
C GLU A 73 6.58 5.40 -7.23
N LEU A 74 7.27 4.87 -6.22
CA LEU A 74 7.14 3.48 -5.77
C LEU A 74 5.74 3.19 -5.23
N MET A 75 5.10 4.14 -4.54
CA MET A 75 3.71 4.00 -4.11
C MET A 75 2.75 3.95 -5.31
N GLY A 76 3.00 4.75 -6.34
CA GLY A 76 2.22 4.73 -7.58
C GLY A 76 2.39 3.42 -8.37
N GLU A 77 3.58 2.83 -8.37
CA GLU A 77 3.83 1.50 -8.91
C GLU A 77 3.07 0.41 -8.14
N HIS A 78 3.18 0.40 -6.81
CA HIS A 78 2.43 -0.53 -5.96
C HIS A 78 0.93 -0.53 -6.26
N ILE A 79 0.31 0.65 -6.35
CA ILE A 79 -1.13 0.78 -6.63
C ILE A 79 -1.47 0.26 -8.05
N ARG A 80 -0.62 0.54 -9.04
CA ARG A 80 -0.82 0.04 -10.41
C ARG A 80 -0.71 -1.48 -10.48
N ASP A 81 0.28 -2.07 -9.83
CA ASP A 81 0.48 -3.52 -9.79
C ASP A 81 -0.70 -4.23 -9.13
N VAL A 82 -1.18 -3.66 -8.01
CA VAL A 82 -2.40 -4.13 -7.35
C VAL A 82 -3.57 -4.02 -8.31
N LYS A 83 -3.78 -2.87 -8.98
CA LYS A 83 -4.88 -2.69 -9.94
C LYS A 83 -4.85 -3.70 -11.09
N VAL A 84 -3.69 -3.89 -11.74
CA VAL A 84 -3.53 -4.86 -12.84
C VAL A 84 -3.86 -6.28 -12.36
N SER A 85 -3.58 -6.60 -11.10
CA SER A 85 -3.96 -7.90 -10.53
C SER A 85 -5.46 -8.08 -10.26
N LEU A 86 -6.26 -7.01 -10.33
CA LEU A 86 -7.72 -7.03 -10.19
C LEU A 86 -8.46 -7.23 -11.53
N GLU A 87 -7.79 -6.98 -12.65
CA GLU A 87 -8.30 -7.18 -14.03
C GLU A 87 -7.99 -8.60 -14.54
#